data_AF-A0A7S0L6Y6-F1
#
_entry.id   AF-A0A7S0L6Y6-F1
#
_cell.length_a   1.000
_cell.length_b   1.000
_cell.length_c   1.000
_cell.angle_alpha   90.00
_cell.angle_beta   90.00
_cell.angle_gamma   90.00
#
_symmetry.space_group_name_H-M   'P 1'
#
loop_
_entity.id
_entity.type
_entity.pdbx_description
1 polymer ?
#
loop_
_entity_poly.entity_id
_entity_poly.type
_entity_poly.pdbx_seq_one_letter_code
_entity_poly.pdbx_strand_id
1 'polypeptide(L)'
;TGESSYCCITVTDNFGGRGHDFDCRDEGSNLNGGMLVIATSIPETREWIQWKGRTARQDRPGQYYVLLCREDKGFAGTGVLPSTNNLTGAAAEKIINKLL
;
A
#
# COMPACT_ATOMS: atom_id res chain seq x y z
N THR A 1 -19.40 8.02 -26.14
CA THR A 1 -17.98 8.27 -26.48
C THR A 1 -17.15 7.53 -25.47
N GLY A 2 -16.49 6.44 -25.89
CA GLY A 2 -15.88 5.49 -24.96
C GLY A 2 -14.68 6.09 -24.23
N GLU A 3 -14.85 6.40 -22.94
CA GLU A 3 -13.71 6.72 -22.08
C GLU A 3 -12.87 5.47 -21.92
N SER A 4 -11.67 5.50 -22.50
CA SER A 4 -10.61 4.56 -22.19
C SER A 4 -10.23 4.77 -20.72
N SER A 5 -10.66 3.87 -19.83
CA SER A 5 -10.13 3.80 -18.46
C SER A 5 -8.66 3.38 -18.55
N TYR A 6 -7.76 4.35 -18.62
CA TYR A 6 -6.33 4.10 -18.57
C TYR A 6 -5.93 4.03 -17.09
N CYS A 7 -5.43 2.87 -16.66
CA CYS A 7 -4.82 2.72 -15.34
C CYS A 7 -3.33 3.07 -15.46
N CYS A 8 -2.92 4.22 -14.93
CA CYS A 8 -1.50 4.60 -14.87
C CYS A 8 -0.83 3.89 -13.69
N ILE A 9 0.11 2.99 -13.99
CA ILE A 9 0.86 2.23 -12.99
C ILE A 9 2.34 2.61 -13.07
N THR A 10 2.94 2.92 -11.93
CA THR A 10 4.39 3.09 -11.79
C THR A 10 4.92 2.06 -10.79
N VAL A 11 5.98 1.36 -11.16
CA VAL A 11 6.71 0.44 -10.27
C VAL A 11 8.08 1.05 -10.01
N THR A 12 8.46 1.12 -8.73
CA THR A 12 9.72 1.72 -8.30
C THR A 12 10.29 0.95 -7.12
N ASP A 13 11.61 1.04 -6.94
CA ASP A 13 12.26 0.64 -5.69
C ASP A 13 11.97 1.63 -4.55
N ASN A 14 12.58 1.39 -3.39
CA ASN A 14 12.41 2.22 -2.19
C ASN A 14 12.90 3.67 -2.36
N PHE A 15 13.73 3.96 -3.37
CA PHE A 15 14.33 5.26 -3.59
C PHE A 15 13.63 6.07 -4.68
N GLY A 16 13.05 5.43 -5.69
CA GLY A 16 12.50 6.14 -6.83
C GLY A 16 11.35 7.08 -6.48
N GLY A 17 11.26 8.15 -7.27
CA GLY A 17 10.37 9.29 -7.01
C GLY A 17 10.73 10.11 -5.77
N ARG A 18 11.88 9.90 -5.10
CA ARG A 18 12.32 10.78 -3.99
C ARG A 18 12.51 12.22 -4.48
N GLY A 19 11.93 13.18 -3.76
CA GLY A 19 11.92 14.59 -4.17
C GLY A 19 10.90 14.93 -5.27
N HIS A 20 10.16 13.94 -5.78
CA HIS A 20 9.10 14.14 -6.76
C HIS A 20 7.74 13.71 -6.19
N ASP A 21 6.70 14.38 -6.71
CA ASP A 21 5.33 14.14 -6.30
C ASP A 21 4.64 13.27 -7.33
N PHE A 22 3.93 12.25 -6.84
CA PHE A 22 2.97 11.52 -7.66
C PHE A 22 1.64 12.25 -7.57
N ASP A 23 1.14 12.70 -8.72
CA ASP A 23 -0.04 13.55 -8.81
C ASP A 23 -1.14 12.83 -9.62
N CYS A 24 -2.23 12.48 -8.94
CA CYS A 24 -3.44 11.96 -9.57
C CYS A 24 -4.33 13.12 -10.00
N ARG A 25 -4.19 13.56 -11.26
CA ARG A 25 -4.98 14.66 -11.85
C ARG A 25 -6.33 14.22 -12.40
N ASP A 26 -6.53 12.92 -12.57
CA ASP A 26 -7.79 12.38 -13.05
C ASP A 26 -8.89 12.51 -11.97
N GLU A 27 -9.94 13.26 -12.29
CA GLU A 27 -11.05 13.52 -11.35
C GLU A 27 -11.81 12.23 -11.02
N GLY A 28 -12.02 11.36 -12.02
CA GLY A 28 -12.66 10.07 -11.82
C GLY A 28 -11.91 9.22 -10.79
N SER A 29 -10.59 9.10 -10.94
CA SER A 29 -9.74 8.38 -9.99
C SER A 29 -9.77 8.99 -8.59
N ASN A 30 -9.74 10.33 -8.49
CA ASN A 30 -9.89 11.01 -7.19
C ASN A 30 -11.25 10.71 -6.54
N LEU A 31 -12.35 10.73 -7.30
CA LEU A 31 -13.68 10.36 -6.78
C LEU A 31 -13.75 8.88 -6.34
N ASN A 32 -12.92 8.01 -6.91
CA ASN A 32 -12.84 6.58 -6.60
C ASN A 32 -11.79 6.23 -5.53
N GLY A 33 -11.31 7.20 -4.74
CA GLY A 33 -10.38 6.99 -3.64
C GLY A 33 -8.95 7.47 -3.90
N GLY A 34 -8.70 8.05 -5.07
CA GLY A 34 -7.43 8.68 -5.43
C GLY A 34 -6.30 7.68 -5.66
N MET A 35 -5.07 8.13 -5.40
CA MET A 35 -3.90 7.33 -5.75
C MET A 35 -3.72 6.15 -4.79
N LEU A 36 -3.57 4.95 -5.33
CA LEU A 36 -3.24 3.75 -4.59
C LEU A 36 -1.72 3.53 -4.55
N VAL A 37 -1.17 3.37 -3.35
CA VAL A 37 0.20 2.89 -3.14
C VAL A 37 0.16 1.46 -2.62
N ILE A 38 0.84 0.56 -3.30
CA ILE A 38 1.01 -0.84 -2.87
C ILE A 38 2.48 -1.05 -2.49
N ALA A 39 2.74 -1.29 -1.21
CA ALA A 39 4.06 -1.66 -0.71
C ALA A 39 4.22 -3.19 -0.75
N THR A 40 5.29 -3.68 -1.36
CA THR A 40 5.59 -5.12 -1.51
C THR A 40 6.73 -5.58 -0.62
N SER A 41 7.10 -4.78 0.39
CA SER A 41 8.12 -5.12 1.37
C SER A 41 7.89 -4.33 2.66
N ILE A 42 8.54 -4.75 3.74
CA ILE A 42 8.51 -4.08 5.04
C ILE A 42 9.73 -3.15 5.12
N PRO A 43 9.56 -1.82 5.01
CA PRO A 43 10.65 -0.88 5.21
C PRO A 43 10.89 -0.60 6.70
N GLU A 44 11.96 0.14 7.00
CA GLU A 44 12.14 0.74 8.33
C GLU A 44 11.05 1.80 8.61
N THR A 45 10.81 2.11 9.89
CA THR A 45 9.75 3.03 10.34
C THR A 45 9.76 4.38 9.61
N ARG A 46 10.95 4.96 9.39
CA ARG A 46 11.09 6.26 8.73
C ARG A 46 10.71 6.21 7.26
N GLU A 47 11.09 5.15 6.57
CA GLU A 47 10.75 4.91 5.17
C GLU A 47 9.25 4.63 5.02
N TRP A 48 8.64 3.89 5.95
CA TRP A 48 7.20 3.65 5.95
C TRP A 48 6.40 4.96 5.94
N ILE A 49 6.78 5.93 6.77
CA ILE A 49 6.13 7.26 6.79
C ILE A 49 6.27 7.95 5.43
N GLN A 50 7.43 7.85 4.80
CA GLN A 50 7.68 8.46 3.48
C GLN A 50 6.86 7.78 2.37
N TRP A 51 6.69 6.46 2.42
CA TRP A 51 5.88 5.71 1.46
C TRP A 51 4.40 6.05 1.59
N LYS A 52 3.88 6.10 2.82
CA LYS A 52 2.51 6.58 3.07
C LYS A 52 2.29 8.01 2.57
N GLY A 53 3.29 8.88 2.76
CA GLY A 53 3.26 10.25 2.26
C GLY A 53 3.35 10.40 0.72
N ARG A 54 3.38 9.29 -0.03
CA ARG A 54 3.23 9.34 -1.49
C ARG A 54 1.78 9.52 -1.89
N THR A 55 0.82 8.97 -1.15
CA THR A 55 -0.62 9.12 -1.41
C THR A 55 -1.26 10.26 -0.61
N ALA A 56 -2.55 10.53 -0.87
CA ALA A 56 -3.39 11.50 -0.16
C ALA A 56 -2.81 12.92 -0.09
N ARG A 57 -2.22 13.40 -1.19
CA ARG A 57 -1.62 14.74 -1.26
C ARG A 57 -2.64 15.81 -1.62
N GLN A 58 -2.36 17.05 -1.21
CA GLN A 58 -3.17 18.24 -1.54
C GLN A 58 -4.65 18.07 -1.17
N ASP A 59 -4.91 17.47 0.00
CA ASP A 59 -6.26 17.19 0.52
C ASP A 59 -7.11 16.28 -0.37
N ARG A 60 -6.47 15.50 -1.26
CA ARG A 60 -7.13 14.48 -2.07
C ARG A 60 -7.21 13.16 -1.33
N PRO A 61 -8.20 12.31 -1.63
CA PRO A 61 -8.25 10.95 -1.11
C PRO A 61 -7.04 10.15 -1.59
N GLY A 62 -6.69 9.13 -0.82
CA GLY A 62 -5.59 8.24 -1.13
C GLY A 62 -5.74 6.91 -0.44
N GLN A 63 -5.11 5.88 -1.02
CA GLN A 63 -5.17 4.51 -0.54
C GLN A 63 -3.76 3.96 -0.36
N TYR A 64 -3.57 3.14 0.66
CA TYR A 64 -2.29 2.51 0.96
C TYR A 64 -2.52 1.05 1.37
N TYR A 65 -1.90 0.12 0.65
CA TYR A 65 -1.96 -1.31 0.92
C TYR A 65 -0.56 -1.89 1.03
N VAL A 66 -0.44 -2.96 1.82
CA VAL A 66 0.81 -3.73 1.95
C VAL A 66 0.49 -5.17 1.54
N LEU A 67 1.17 -5.65 0.50
CA LEU A 67 1.01 -7.00 -0.03
C LEU A 67 2.34 -7.74 0.11
N LEU A 68 2.39 -8.73 0.99
CA LEU A 68 3.60 -9.49 1.31
C LEU A 68 3.39 -10.98 1.04
N CYS A 69 4.47 -11.64 0.65
CA CYS A 69 4.60 -13.08 0.67
C CYS A 69 5.05 -13.56 2.05
N ARG A 70 4.70 -14.80 2.41
CA ARG A 70 5.09 -15.37 3.72
C ARG A 70 6.61 -15.50 3.84
N GLU A 71 7.27 -15.59 2.70
CA GLU A 71 8.71 -15.76 2.55
C GLU A 71 9.46 -14.43 2.59
N ASP A 72 8.77 -13.28 2.63
CA ASP A 72 9.42 -11.97 2.63
C ASP A 72 10.21 -11.71 3.91
N LYS A 73 11.37 -11.07 3.74
CA LYS A 73 12.25 -10.68 4.84
C LYS A 73 11.50 -9.72 5.78
N GLY A 74 11.44 -10.07 7.08
CA GLY A 74 10.67 -9.35 8.10
C GLY A 74 9.36 -10.05 8.46
N PHE A 75 8.79 -10.85 7.55
CA PHE A 75 7.66 -11.74 7.82
C PHE A 75 8.14 -13.14 8.21
N ALA A 76 9.13 -13.68 7.48
CA ALA A 76 9.80 -14.93 7.81
C ALA A 76 10.86 -14.68 8.91
N GLY A 77 10.51 -14.86 10.19
CA GLY A 77 11.52 -15.06 11.24
C GLY A 77 11.41 -14.22 12.51
N THR A 78 10.41 -13.36 12.67
CA THR A 78 10.04 -12.88 14.01
C THR A 78 8.69 -13.48 14.35
N GLY A 79 8.61 -14.25 15.43
CA GLY A 79 7.36 -14.82 15.96
C GLY A 79 6.38 -13.75 16.50
N VAL A 80 6.26 -12.63 15.79
CA VAL A 80 5.38 -11.48 16.08
C VAL A 80 4.22 -11.43 15.07
N LEU A 81 3.89 -12.57 14.49
CA LEU A 81 2.50 -12.87 14.15
C LEU A 81 2.14 -14.09 14.99
N PRO A 82 1.01 -14.06 15.75
CA PRO A 82 0.56 -15.23 16.49
C PRO A 82 0.48 -16.37 15.48
N SER A 83 1.16 -17.46 15.77
CA SER A 83 1.22 -18.66 14.96
C SER A 83 -0.15 -18.95 14.36
N THR A 84 -0.30 -18.70 13.06
CA THR A 84 -1.56 -18.96 12.32
C THR A 84 -1.86 -20.45 12.24
N ASN A 85 -0.97 -21.30 12.75
CA ASN A 85 -1.21 -22.73 12.95
C ASN A 85 -2.38 -23.01 13.92
N ASN A 86 -2.87 -22.02 14.68
CA ASN A 86 -4.09 -22.15 15.49
C ASN A 86 -5.19 -21.13 15.15
N LEU A 87 -5.07 -20.39 14.04
CA LEU A 87 -6.08 -19.40 13.65
C LEU A 87 -6.85 -19.92 12.45
N THR A 88 -7.92 -20.66 12.74
CA THR A 88 -8.98 -20.99 11.79
C THR A 88 -9.49 -19.70 11.14
N GLY A 89 -9.42 -19.63 9.81
CA GLY A 89 -10.17 -18.77 8.87
C GLY A 89 -10.33 -17.28 9.17
N ALA A 90 -10.93 -16.90 10.29
CA ALA A 90 -11.46 -15.57 10.57
C ALA A 90 -10.49 -14.61 11.28
N ALA A 91 -9.45 -15.12 11.96
CA ALA A 91 -8.55 -14.25 12.75
C ALA A 91 -7.41 -13.62 11.92
N ALA A 92 -6.99 -14.28 10.83
CA ALA A 92 -6.06 -13.69 9.87
C ALA A 92 -6.69 -12.51 9.11
N GLU A 93 -7.97 -12.62 8.74
CA GLU A 93 -8.75 -11.53 8.14
C GLU A 93 -8.86 -10.31 9.06
N LYS A 94 -8.86 -10.51 10.38
CA LYS A 94 -9.08 -9.43 11.36
C LYS A 94 -7.90 -8.47 11.51
N ILE A 95 -6.67 -8.92 11.25
CA ILE A 95 -5.48 -8.04 11.27
C ILE A 95 -5.45 -7.18 10.01
N ILE A 96 -5.83 -7.76 8.87
CA ILE A 96 -5.95 -7.05 7.59
C ILE A 96 -7.03 -5.96 7.70
N ASN A 97 -8.19 -6.26 8.29
CA ASN A 97 -9.30 -5.31 8.46
C ASN A 97 -9.11 -4.26 9.56
N LYS A 98 -8.02 -4.32 10.34
CA LYS A 98 -7.72 -3.28 11.36
C LYS A 98 -6.76 -2.20 10.84
N LEU A 99 -6.17 -2.44 9.67
CA LEU A 99 -5.22 -1.57 8.99
C LEU A 99 -5.85 -0.83 7.78
N LEU A 100 -7.11 -1.16 7.45
CA LEU A 100 -8.00 -0.44 6.54
C LEU A 100 -9.02 0.35 7.36
#